data_AF-A0A524F597-F1
#
_entry.id   AF-A0A524F597-F1
#
_cell.length_a   1.000
_cell.length_b   1.000
_cell.length_c   1.000
_cell.angle_alpha   90.00
_cell.angle_beta   90.00
_cell.angle_gamma   90.00
#
_symmetry.space_group_name_H-M   'P 1'
#
loop_
_entity.id
_entity.type
_entity.pdbx_description
1 polymer ?
#
loop_
_entity_poly.entity_id
_entity_poly.type
_entity_poly.pdbx_seq_one_letter_code
_entity_poly.pdbx_strand_id
1 'polypeptide(L)'
;MNFPKFDNRFFQPKKNSKTAIKNTKQLKDYSEEFRFIVGQNDYITKEFFQLLHDFRTRKVNPSNLELGQLNNPQKLYNYLRNHHWSVNIPEEFLIDWISMKLTGHKLSDIDISDFNHIFNKLGISYDFLKNIGNKSNSLLNTEKNPRKKSINGPSSITDFPQLKKYMLKRLEDIESLIDEN
;
A
#
# COMPACT_ATOMS: atom_id res chain seq x y z
N MET A 1 -28.73 -50.01 -31.20
CA MET A 1 -27.95 -49.15 -30.27
C MET A 1 -28.82 -48.83 -29.07
N ASN A 2 -28.41 -49.23 -27.87
CA ASN A 2 -29.17 -49.05 -26.64
C ASN A 2 -28.50 -47.93 -25.84
N PHE A 3 -29.12 -46.75 -25.76
CA PHE A 3 -28.58 -45.63 -25.01
C PHE A 3 -28.95 -45.75 -23.52
N PRO A 4 -28.03 -45.49 -22.59
CA PRO A 4 -28.34 -45.50 -21.16
C PRO A 4 -29.33 -44.39 -20.83
N LYS A 5 -30.38 -44.73 -20.08
CA LYS A 5 -31.40 -43.79 -19.60
C LYS A 5 -30.75 -42.82 -18.60
N PHE A 6 -30.96 -41.53 -18.84
CA PHE A 6 -30.47 -40.44 -17.98
C PHE A 6 -31.19 -40.49 -16.61
N ASP A 7 -30.44 -40.55 -15.52
CA ASP A 7 -30.98 -40.59 -14.15
C ASP A 7 -31.24 -39.15 -13.66
N ASN A 8 -32.50 -38.72 -13.71
CA ASN A 8 -32.92 -37.37 -13.35
C ASN A 8 -32.83 -37.05 -11.84
N ARG A 9 -32.37 -37.98 -11.00
CA ARG A 9 -32.24 -37.75 -9.55
C ARG A 9 -31.14 -36.76 -9.16
N PHE A 10 -30.21 -36.44 -10.08
CA PHE A 10 -29.15 -35.45 -9.86
C PHE A 10 -29.53 -34.02 -10.31
N PHE A 11 -30.67 -33.84 -10.96
CA PHE A 11 -31.20 -32.52 -11.31
C PHE A 11 -32.25 -32.10 -10.28
N GLN A 12 -31.79 -31.61 -9.12
CA GLN A 12 -32.63 -30.76 -8.31
C GLN A 12 -32.56 -29.33 -8.87
N PRO A 13 -33.65 -28.74 -9.38
CA PRO A 13 -33.68 -27.31 -9.63
C PRO A 13 -33.44 -26.63 -8.27
N LYS A 14 -32.36 -25.84 -8.17
CA LYS A 14 -32.06 -25.07 -6.96
C LYS A 14 -33.29 -24.21 -6.64
N LYS A 15 -34.07 -24.64 -5.64
CA LYS A 15 -35.16 -23.85 -5.07
C LYS A 15 -34.57 -22.51 -4.66
N ASN A 16 -35.19 -21.46 -5.18
CA ASN A 16 -34.88 -20.07 -4.89
C ASN A 16 -34.74 -19.86 -3.37
N SER A 17 -33.50 -19.77 -2.88
CA SER A 17 -33.19 -19.35 -1.52
C SER A 17 -33.31 -17.83 -1.43
N LYS A 18 -34.54 -17.32 -1.55
CA LYS A 18 -34.88 -15.99 -1.03
C LYS A 18 -34.99 -16.11 0.48
N THR A 19 -33.93 -15.74 1.18
CA THR A 19 -33.86 -15.00 2.46
C THR A 19 -32.57 -15.34 3.20
N ALA A 20 -31.45 -14.85 2.70
CA ALA A 20 -30.42 -14.35 3.59
C ALA A 20 -30.56 -12.84 3.53
N ILE A 21 -31.20 -12.24 4.53
CA ILE A 21 -31.06 -10.81 4.80
C ILE A 21 -29.61 -10.64 5.23
N LYS A 22 -28.69 -10.58 4.26
CA LYS A 22 -27.36 -10.06 4.50
C LYS A 22 -27.61 -8.62 4.87
N ASN A 23 -27.31 -8.25 6.11
CA ASN A 23 -27.11 -6.87 6.51
C ASN A 23 -25.98 -6.30 5.63
N THR A 24 -26.30 -5.95 4.38
CA THR A 24 -25.41 -5.21 3.51
C THR A 24 -25.38 -3.82 4.10
N LYS A 25 -24.49 -3.61 5.06
CA LYS A 25 -24.08 -2.29 5.51
C LYS A 25 -23.81 -1.50 4.22
N GLN A 26 -24.65 -0.49 3.93
CA GLN A 26 -24.50 0.28 2.70
C GLN A 26 -23.10 0.88 2.72
N LEU A 27 -22.28 0.47 1.75
CA LEU A 27 -20.92 0.99 1.63
C LEU A 27 -21.03 2.46 1.27
N LYS A 28 -20.30 3.31 1.99
CA LYS A 28 -20.25 4.73 1.70
C LYS A 28 -19.32 4.97 0.52
N ASP A 29 -19.69 5.89 -0.35
CA ASP A 29 -18.84 6.32 -1.45
C ASP A 29 -17.91 7.45 -0.97
N TYR A 30 -16.60 7.22 -1.09
CA TYR A 30 -15.55 8.20 -0.78
C TYR A 30 -14.81 8.65 -2.04
N SER A 31 -15.41 8.47 -3.23
CA SER A 31 -14.84 8.91 -4.50
C SER A 31 -14.52 10.40 -4.55
N GLU A 32 -15.37 11.24 -3.96
CA GLU A 32 -15.14 12.69 -3.87
C GLU A 32 -13.96 13.05 -2.98
N GLU A 33 -13.79 12.32 -1.89
CA GLU A 33 -12.64 12.48 -0.99
C GLU A 33 -11.34 12.09 -1.71
N PHE A 34 -11.37 10.96 -2.41
CA PHE A 34 -10.24 10.50 -3.22
C PHE A 34 -9.89 11.51 -4.32
N ARG A 35 -10.88 12.00 -5.07
CA ARG A 35 -10.68 12.99 -6.14
C ARG A 35 -10.06 14.27 -5.61
N PHE A 36 -10.46 14.69 -4.42
CA PHE A 36 -9.90 15.88 -3.79
C PHE A 36 -8.42 15.70 -3.43
N ILE A 37 -8.04 14.54 -2.86
CA ILE A 37 -6.64 14.22 -2.53
C ILE A 37 -5.76 14.24 -3.79
N VAL A 38 -6.20 13.55 -4.84
CA VAL A 38 -5.46 13.40 -6.10
C VAL A 38 -5.36 14.72 -6.87
N GLY A 39 -6.29 15.65 -6.64
CA GLY A 39 -6.34 16.93 -7.35
C GLY A 39 -5.44 18.03 -6.80
N GLN A 40 -4.67 17.80 -5.73
CA GLN A 40 -3.83 18.84 -5.13
C GLN A 40 -2.44 18.92 -5.75
N ASN A 41 -1.64 17.87 -5.55
CA ASN A 41 -0.22 17.89 -5.84
C ASN A 41 0.24 16.50 -6.28
N ASP A 42 0.99 16.44 -7.38
CA ASP A 42 1.41 15.18 -8.00
C ASP A 42 2.35 14.37 -7.09
N TYR A 43 3.22 15.01 -6.33
CA TYR A 43 4.14 14.33 -5.41
C TYR A 43 3.39 13.71 -4.24
N ILE A 44 2.50 14.49 -3.62
CA ILE A 44 1.64 14.02 -2.53
C ILE A 44 0.76 12.86 -2.99
N THR A 45 0.19 12.97 -4.20
CA THR A 45 -0.65 11.95 -4.82
C THR A 45 0.11 10.67 -5.11
N LYS A 46 1.33 10.78 -5.64
CA LYS A 46 2.16 9.63 -5.95
C LYS A 46 2.52 8.85 -4.69
N GLU A 47 2.94 9.54 -3.63
CA GLU A 47 3.19 8.92 -2.32
C GLU A 47 1.92 8.23 -1.79
N PHE A 48 0.78 8.91 -1.88
CA PHE A 48 -0.50 8.38 -1.43
C PHE A 48 -0.85 7.05 -2.11
N PHE A 49 -0.69 6.96 -3.43
CA PHE A 49 -0.95 5.71 -4.17
C PHE A 49 0.00 4.58 -3.77
N GLN A 50 1.28 4.89 -3.59
CA GLN A 50 2.25 3.89 -3.14
C GLN A 50 1.90 3.38 -1.75
N LEU A 51 1.51 4.27 -0.83
CA LEU A 51 1.08 3.89 0.51
C LEU A 51 -0.22 3.11 0.52
N LEU A 52 -1.17 3.38 -0.36
CA LEU A 52 -2.37 2.55 -0.50
C LEU A 52 -2.02 1.10 -0.87
N HIS A 53 -1.13 0.93 -1.84
CA HIS A 53 -0.69 -0.40 -2.28
C HIS A 53 0.16 -1.11 -1.24
N ASP A 54 1.01 -0.37 -0.53
CA ASP A 54 1.82 -0.91 0.55
C ASP A 54 0.93 -1.32 1.75
N PHE A 55 -0.01 -0.47 2.15
CA PHE A 55 -0.99 -0.80 3.19
C PHE A 55 -1.80 -2.04 2.83
N ARG A 56 -2.28 -2.13 1.58
CA ARG A 56 -2.97 -3.31 1.06
C ARG A 56 -2.11 -4.56 1.24
N THR A 57 -0.86 -4.52 0.83
CA THR A 57 0.06 -5.66 0.88
C THR A 57 0.34 -6.10 2.32
N ARG A 58 0.40 -5.16 3.26
CA ARG A 58 0.71 -5.44 4.67
C ARG A 58 -0.52 -5.88 5.51
N LYS A 59 -1.70 -5.32 5.23
CA LYS A 59 -2.86 -5.38 6.15
C LYS A 59 -4.10 -6.04 5.56
N VAL A 60 -4.14 -6.31 4.25
CA VAL A 60 -5.32 -6.84 3.56
C VAL A 60 -5.01 -8.22 2.99
N ASN A 61 -5.89 -9.19 3.25
CA ASN A 61 -5.82 -10.48 2.58
C ASN A 61 -6.27 -10.32 1.11
N PRO A 62 -5.43 -10.65 0.12
CA PRO A 62 -5.77 -10.51 -1.30
C PRO A 62 -7.05 -11.25 -1.72
N SER A 63 -7.41 -12.35 -1.06
CA SER A 63 -8.64 -13.11 -1.35
C SER A 63 -9.92 -12.34 -1.03
N ASN A 64 -9.84 -11.28 -0.23
CA ASN A 64 -10.99 -10.42 0.10
C ASN A 64 -11.17 -9.26 -0.90
N LEU A 65 -10.24 -9.10 -1.84
CA LEU A 65 -10.27 -8.02 -2.81
C LEU A 65 -10.90 -8.46 -4.13
N GLU A 66 -11.74 -7.61 -4.68
CA GLU A 66 -12.22 -7.74 -6.04
C GLU A 66 -11.13 -7.32 -7.04
N LEU A 67 -11.16 -7.88 -8.24
CA LEU A 67 -10.19 -7.57 -9.31
C LEU A 67 -10.08 -6.06 -9.58
N GLY A 68 -11.20 -5.34 -9.50
CA GLY A 68 -11.22 -3.88 -9.65
C GLY A 68 -10.43 -3.13 -8.57
N GLN A 69 -10.38 -3.65 -7.35
CA GLN A 69 -9.65 -3.04 -6.23
C GLN A 69 -8.15 -3.33 -6.28
N LEU A 70 -7.72 -4.30 -7.09
CA LEU A 70 -6.30 -4.60 -7.27
C LEU A 70 -5.58 -3.56 -8.14
N ASN A 71 -6.28 -3.00 -9.13
CA ASN A 71 -5.69 -2.19 -10.19
C ASN A 71 -6.21 -0.74 -10.22
N ASN A 72 -7.29 -0.41 -9.50
CA ASN A 72 -7.84 0.94 -9.45
C ASN A 72 -7.65 1.54 -8.05
N PRO A 73 -6.78 2.56 -7.89
CA PRO A 73 -6.52 3.20 -6.60
C PRO A 73 -7.75 3.80 -5.92
N GLN A 74 -8.71 4.34 -6.67
CA GLN A 74 -9.97 4.87 -6.12
C GLN A 74 -10.83 3.75 -5.53
N LYS A 75 -10.95 2.62 -6.24
CA LYS A 75 -11.68 1.45 -5.74
C LYS A 75 -10.99 0.85 -4.52
N LEU A 76 -9.66 0.79 -4.52
CA LEU A 76 -8.87 0.34 -3.38
C LEU A 76 -9.09 1.25 -2.17
N TYR A 77 -9.03 2.57 -2.36
CA TYR A 77 -9.28 3.55 -1.33
C TYR A 77 -10.70 3.42 -0.74
N ASN A 78 -11.72 3.31 -1.59
CA ASN A 78 -13.10 3.07 -1.15
C ASN A 78 -13.23 1.77 -0.34
N TYR A 79 -12.56 0.70 -0.75
CA TYR A 79 -12.51 -0.54 0.00
C TYR A 79 -11.85 -0.34 1.37
N LEU A 80 -10.68 0.29 1.43
CA LEU A 80 -9.98 0.54 2.69
C LEU A 80 -10.82 1.41 3.64
N ARG A 81 -11.47 2.47 3.12
CA ARG A 81 -12.38 3.32 3.90
C ARG A 81 -13.56 2.57 4.51
N ASN A 82 -14.14 1.64 3.77
CA ASN A 82 -15.31 0.91 4.26
C ASN A 82 -14.96 -0.27 5.18
N HIS A 83 -13.77 -0.86 5.03
CA HIS A 83 -13.44 -2.15 5.68
C HIS A 83 -12.30 -2.07 6.70
N HIS A 84 -11.34 -1.17 6.52
CA HIS A 84 -10.12 -1.10 7.34
C HIS A 84 -9.98 0.20 8.12
N TRP A 85 -10.55 1.30 7.61
CA TRP A 85 -10.43 2.63 8.18
C TRP A 85 -11.78 3.05 8.78
N SER A 86 -12.13 2.38 9.88
CA SER A 86 -13.47 2.38 10.48
C SER A 86 -14.06 3.77 10.76
N VAL A 87 -13.24 4.73 11.18
CA VAL A 87 -13.68 6.10 11.49
C VAL A 87 -12.97 7.13 10.62
N ASN A 88 -11.64 7.04 10.52
CA ASN A 88 -10.79 7.92 9.75
C ASN A 88 -9.58 7.15 9.20
N ILE A 89 -8.80 7.81 8.32
CA ILE A 89 -7.50 7.28 7.88
C ILE A 89 -6.60 7.07 9.12
N PRO A 90 -5.96 5.90 9.27
CA PRO A 90 -5.11 5.59 10.41
C PRO A 90 -3.98 6.61 10.59
N GLU A 91 -3.68 6.98 11.83
CA GLU A 91 -2.57 7.89 12.16
C GLU A 91 -1.24 7.38 11.58
N GLU A 92 -0.97 6.07 11.66
CA GLU A 92 0.23 5.47 11.07
C GLU A 92 0.35 5.73 9.56
N PHE A 93 -0.77 5.68 8.84
CA PHE A 93 -0.80 5.94 7.40
C PHE A 93 -0.52 7.42 7.12
N LEU A 94 -1.13 8.32 7.90
CA LEU A 94 -0.93 9.76 7.74
C LEU A 94 0.51 10.17 8.06
N ILE A 95 1.12 9.58 9.10
CA ILE A 95 2.55 9.80 9.43
C ILE A 95 3.43 9.36 8.26
N ASP A 96 3.24 8.13 7.78
CA ASP A 96 4.00 7.60 6.64
C ASP A 96 3.85 8.53 5.41
N TRP A 97 2.65 9.04 5.17
CA TRP A 97 2.34 9.93 4.03
C TRP A 97 3.02 11.30 4.12
N ILE A 98 2.92 11.98 5.27
CA ILE A 98 3.55 13.30 5.46
C ILE A 98 5.07 13.16 5.46
N SER A 99 5.60 12.05 6.00
CA SER A 99 7.04 11.80 5.99
C SER A 99 7.59 11.45 4.61
N MET A 100 6.73 11.32 3.59
CA MET A 100 7.08 10.87 2.25
C MET A 100 7.92 9.58 2.30
N LYS A 101 7.49 8.62 3.12
CA LYS A 101 8.27 7.44 3.50
C LYS A 101 8.77 6.62 2.32
N LEU A 102 7.99 6.51 1.25
CA LEU A 102 8.31 5.66 0.10
C LEU A 102 9.07 6.42 -0.99
N THR A 103 8.67 7.65 -1.30
CA THR A 103 9.32 8.47 -2.34
C THR A 103 10.54 9.23 -1.84
N GLY A 104 10.64 9.49 -0.53
CA GLY A 104 11.66 10.33 0.07
C GLY A 104 11.59 11.80 -0.35
N HIS A 105 10.45 12.25 -0.89
CA HIS A 105 10.27 13.63 -1.33
C HIS A 105 10.43 14.60 -0.17
N LYS A 106 11.28 15.62 -0.33
CA LYS A 106 11.45 16.65 0.68
C LYS A 106 10.34 17.69 0.52
N LEU A 107 9.46 17.77 1.53
CA LEU A 107 8.36 18.73 1.52
C LEU A 107 8.85 20.16 1.39
N SER A 108 8.27 20.88 0.43
CA SER A 108 8.33 22.34 0.32
C SER A 108 7.20 23.00 1.11
N ASP A 109 7.26 24.32 1.29
CA ASP A 109 6.18 25.08 1.95
C ASP A 109 4.85 24.96 1.20
N ILE A 110 4.91 24.82 -0.13
CA ILE A 110 3.74 24.59 -0.98
C ILE A 110 3.14 23.21 -0.67
N ASP A 111 3.96 22.16 -0.62
CA ASP A 111 3.49 20.81 -0.29
C ASP A 111 2.85 20.76 1.10
N ILE A 112 3.42 21.47 2.09
CA ILE A 112 2.87 21.59 3.43
C ILE A 112 1.50 22.29 3.40
N SER A 113 1.36 23.35 2.60
CA SER A 113 0.08 24.04 2.38
C SER A 113 -0.95 23.10 1.75
N ASP A 114 -0.56 22.30 0.76
CA ASP A 114 -1.44 21.33 0.11
C ASP A 114 -1.89 20.24 1.09
N PHE A 115 -0.99 19.72 1.93
CA PHE A 115 -1.35 18.79 3.02
C PHE A 115 -2.36 19.41 4.00
N ASN A 116 -2.19 20.68 4.35
CA ASN A 116 -3.15 21.39 5.19
C ASN A 116 -4.53 21.46 4.54
N HIS A 117 -4.59 21.74 3.24
CA HIS A 117 -5.84 21.79 2.50
C HIS A 117 -6.53 20.42 2.47
N ILE A 118 -5.77 19.35 2.24
CA ILE A 118 -6.23 17.96 2.33
C ILE A 118 -6.78 17.67 3.73
N PHE A 119 -6.01 17.90 4.79
CA PHE A 119 -6.40 17.52 6.15
C PHE A 119 -7.63 18.27 6.63
N ASN A 120 -7.77 19.55 6.29
CA ASN A 120 -8.98 20.30 6.55
C ASN A 120 -10.19 19.66 5.85
N LYS A 121 -10.06 19.23 4.60
CA LYS A 121 -11.13 18.52 3.88
C LYS A 121 -11.48 17.17 4.50
N LEU A 122 -10.47 16.46 5.02
CA LEU A 122 -10.63 15.16 5.68
C LEU A 122 -11.11 15.27 7.14
N GLY A 123 -11.23 16.47 7.69
CA GLY A 123 -11.56 16.69 9.11
C GLY A 123 -10.45 16.25 10.06
N ILE A 124 -9.20 16.21 9.59
CA ILE A 124 -8.02 15.88 10.39
C ILE A 124 -7.52 17.18 11.03
N SER A 125 -7.26 17.14 12.35
CA SER A 125 -6.82 18.33 13.09
C SER A 125 -5.48 18.85 12.56
N TYR A 126 -5.38 20.17 12.42
CA TYR A 126 -4.15 20.88 12.03
C TYR A 126 -2.97 20.60 12.98
N ASP A 127 -3.26 20.34 14.26
CA ASP A 127 -2.23 20.00 15.25
C ASP A 127 -1.49 18.70 14.92
N PHE A 128 -2.06 17.85 14.06
CA PHE A 128 -1.44 16.62 13.60
C PHE A 128 -0.12 16.87 12.87
N LEU A 129 -0.07 17.87 11.97
CA LEU A 129 1.16 18.23 11.24
C LEU A 129 2.23 18.81 12.16
N LYS A 130 1.83 19.67 13.11
CA LYS A 130 2.73 20.23 14.12
C LYS A 130 3.36 19.14 14.99
N ASN A 131 2.55 18.17 15.40
CA ASN A 131 3.01 17.08 16.25
C ASN A 131 3.94 16.11 15.50
N ILE A 132 3.77 15.95 14.20
CA ILE A 132 4.67 15.13 13.36
C ILE A 132 6.02 15.79 13.17
N GLY A 133 6.07 17.11 12.95
CA GLY A 133 7.34 17.85 12.90
C GLY A 133 8.18 17.71 14.18
N ASN A 134 7.51 17.53 15.33
CA ASN A 134 8.17 17.28 16.61
C ASN A 134 8.54 15.80 16.81
N LYS A 135 7.72 14.85 16.34
CA LYS A 135 7.98 13.40 16.42
C LYS A 135 9.06 12.94 15.43
N SER A 136 9.20 13.53 14.26
CA SER A 136 10.23 13.15 13.27
C SER A 136 11.65 13.43 13.80
N ASN A 137 11.84 14.49 14.58
CA ASN A 137 13.09 14.78 15.29
C ASN A 137 13.39 13.79 16.43
N SER A 138 12.37 13.11 16.96
CA SER A 138 12.50 12.07 18.00
C SER A 138 12.70 10.68 17.40
N LEU A 139 12.05 10.35 16.27
CA LEU A 139 12.13 9.04 15.62
C LEU A 139 13.43 8.82 14.84
N LEU A 140 14.13 9.90 14.43
CA LEU A 140 15.49 9.80 13.88
C LEU A 140 16.56 9.42 14.93
N ASN A 141 16.21 9.36 16.22
CA ASN A 141 17.15 9.08 17.31
C ASN A 141 16.93 7.75 18.04
N THR A 142 16.04 6.87 17.58
CA THR A 142 15.84 5.58 18.25
C THR A 142 15.62 4.44 17.26
N GLU A 143 16.65 4.15 16.47
CA GLU A 143 16.93 2.79 15.97
C GLU A 143 18.43 2.68 15.61
N LYS A 144 19.30 2.96 16.58
CA LYS A 144 20.68 2.45 16.57
C LYS A 144 20.73 1.22 17.46
N ASN A 145 20.37 0.07 16.92
CA ASN A 145 20.85 -1.20 17.45
C ASN A 145 21.88 -1.77 16.45
N PRO A 146 23.13 -2.00 16.87
CA PRO A 146 24.21 -2.30 15.95
C PRO A 146 24.23 -3.80 15.65
N ARG A 147 23.77 -4.18 14.46
CA ARG A 147 24.28 -5.40 13.81
C ARG A 147 24.88 -5.01 12.47
N LYS A 148 26.14 -4.58 12.54
CA LYS A 148 27.06 -4.56 11.39
C LYS A 148 27.11 -5.98 10.80
N LYS A 149 26.42 -6.19 9.68
CA LYS A 149 26.98 -7.00 8.59
C LYS A 149 27.13 -6.06 7.41
N SER A 150 28.39 -5.72 7.16
CA SER A 150 28.84 -4.98 5.99
C SER A 150 28.30 -5.66 4.73
N ILE A 151 27.43 -4.96 4.00
CA ILE A 151 27.19 -5.27 2.60
C ILE A 151 27.45 -3.97 1.86
N ASN A 152 28.70 -3.79 1.46
CA ASN A 152 29.08 -2.82 0.45
C ASN A 152 28.45 -3.26 -0.88
N GLY A 153 27.20 -2.87 -1.11
CA GLY A 153 26.55 -2.92 -2.43
C GLY A 153 26.61 -1.53 -3.06
N PRO A 154 26.90 -1.41 -4.38
CA PRO A 154 26.90 -0.11 -5.03
C PRO A 154 25.51 0.52 -4.92
N SER A 155 25.47 1.71 -4.33
CA SER A 155 24.29 2.57 -4.34
C SER A 155 24.15 3.17 -5.73
N SER A 156 22.99 2.99 -6.34
CA SER A 156 22.57 3.58 -7.63
C SER A 156 22.93 2.82 -8.92
N ILE A 157 21.91 2.64 -9.76
CA ILE A 157 21.92 2.05 -11.13
C ILE A 157 22.68 2.93 -12.14
N THR A 158 23.12 4.14 -11.74
CA THR A 158 23.78 5.10 -12.63
C THR A 158 25.22 4.74 -13.00
N ASP A 159 25.89 3.85 -12.26
CA ASP A 159 27.25 3.37 -12.59
C ASP A 159 27.26 1.88 -12.98
N PHE A 160 26.76 1.59 -14.19
CA PHE A 160 26.75 0.25 -14.76
C PHE A 160 28.12 -0.47 -14.75
N PRO A 161 29.28 0.19 -15.00
CA PRO A 161 30.57 -0.47 -14.92
C PRO A 161 30.89 -1.01 -13.52
N GLN A 162 30.51 -0.28 -12.49
CA GLN A 162 30.76 -0.66 -11.09
C GLN A 162 29.82 -1.77 -10.65
N LEU A 163 28.56 -1.74 -11.10
CA LEU A 163 27.60 -2.83 -10.93
C LEU A 163 28.10 -4.11 -11.61
N LYS A 164 28.57 -4.03 -12.86
CA LYS A 164 29.11 -5.19 -13.59
C LYS A 164 30.29 -5.83 -12.85
N LYS A 165 31.22 -5.02 -12.34
CA LYS A 165 32.38 -5.50 -11.56
C LYS A 165 31.94 -6.16 -10.25
N TYR A 166 30.93 -5.61 -9.58
CA TYR A 166 30.36 -6.19 -8.37
C TYR A 166 29.70 -7.56 -8.65
N MET A 167 28.92 -7.66 -9.72
CA MET A 167 28.22 -8.90 -10.09
C MET A 167 29.20 -10.00 -10.50
N LEU A 168 30.25 -9.67 -11.28
CA LEU A 168 31.31 -10.63 -11.65
C LEU A 168 32.00 -11.20 -10.42
N LYS A 169 32.39 -10.33 -9.48
CA LYS A 169 33.02 -10.75 -8.23
C LYS A 169 32.12 -11.68 -7.41
N ARG A 170 30.81 -11.39 -7.36
CA ARG A 170 29.84 -12.24 -6.65
C ARG A 170 29.67 -13.62 -7.30
N LEU A 171 29.79 -13.72 -8.62
CA LEU A 171 29.74 -15.01 -9.31
C LEU A 171 30.99 -15.84 -9.02
N GLU A 172 32.18 -15.23 -9.05
CA GLU A 172 33.44 -15.90 -8.67
C GLU A 172 33.39 -16.40 -7.22
N ASP A 173 32.89 -15.59 -6.28
CA ASP A 173 32.72 -15.99 -4.88
C ASP A 173 31.76 -17.20 -4.75
N ILE A 174 30.69 -17.28 -5.56
CA ILE A 174 29.74 -18.41 -5.54
C ILE A 174 30.37 -19.65 -6.16
N GLU A 175 31.11 -19.51 -7.26
CA GLU A 175 31.78 -20.61 -7.94
C GLU A 175 32.81 -21.27 -7.01
N SER A 176 33.60 -20.46 -6.28
CA SER A 176 34.53 -20.96 -5.27
C SER A 176 33.88 -21.72 -4.10
N LEU A 177 32.61 -21.44 -3.80
CA LEU A 177 31.85 -22.15 -2.76
C LEU A 177 31.23 -23.46 -3.24
N ILE A 178 31.12 -23.66 -4.56
CA ILE A 178 30.59 -24.89 -5.16
C ILE A 178 31.71 -25.92 -5.37
N ASP A 179 32.94 -25.46 -5.65
CA ASP A 179 34.10 -26.35 -5.87
C ASP A 179 34.73 -26.92 -4.58
N GLU A 180 34.31 -26.46 -3.39
CA GLU A 180 34.76 -27.00 -2.09
C GLU A 180 33.89 -28.16 -1.55
N ASN A 181 33.02 -28.78 -2.36
CA ASN A 181 32.26 -30.00 -2.01
C ASN A 181 32.51 -31.19 -2.94
#